data_AF-A0AAJ1J7P3-F1
#
_entry.id   AF-A0AAJ1J7P3-F1
#
_cell.length_a   1.000
_cell.length_b   1.000
_cell.length_c   1.000
_cell.angle_alpha   90.00
_cell.angle_beta   90.00
_cell.angle_gamma   90.00
#
_symmetry.space_group_name_H-M   'P 1'
#
loop_
_entity.id
_entity.type
_entity.pdbx_description
1 polymer ?
#
loop_
_entity_poly.entity_id
_entity_poly.type
_entity_poly.pdbx_seq_one_letter_code
_entity_poly.pdbx_strand_id
1 'polypeptide(L)'
;MAIPFSHIPNNLRTPLFFVEFDNSMANSAIATQRSLIIGQMLDSATATPDIPVRVSSAEQAASQYGHGSLLHGMVAAYLANDSAAELWVLPLTNGDNLLAAKGLVKVSSLPANAGVISLYIAGQRVQVTVMATDNTTQIAAALATAINRKNSLPVIATTANDTVTLTAKNKGAHGNGINLCLNYRGQAGGEVTPAGLELVITPMTGGAGAPELKNGLSNLSDRSFDFIANPYTDTASLDELKSFLSDTGGRWSWEQQLYGHVISAVSGSYGELASTGGQRNNQHETLVGVTTSPTPNYIWSAAVTGAVAPSLRNDPGRPLQTLPVAGVLAPSAEDQLDLIERNNLLHSGISTVTVADDGTVQVENLITTYQKNPYGDNDDSYLQIETLFLLAFVSRYIRTQITSKFRRMKLAKDGTRFAAGSAIVTPNVVRAELIAQYRTLEYNGYVQDSKAFASGLKVEINAHNPNRLDVLWTGTLISQLRVFALLNQFRL
;
A
#
# COMPACT_ATOMS: atom_id res chain seq x y z
N MET A 1 37.24 12.31 -35.62
CA MET A 1 37.09 11.66 -34.30
C MET A 1 37.08 10.16 -34.56
N ALA A 2 37.91 9.36 -33.89
CA ALA A 2 37.96 7.91 -34.10
C ALA A 2 36.85 7.22 -33.28
N ILE A 3 36.11 6.30 -33.90
CA ILE A 3 35.07 5.51 -33.24
C ILE A 3 35.76 4.31 -32.56
N PRO A 4 35.63 4.16 -31.24
CA PRO A 4 36.23 3.04 -30.52
C PRO A 4 35.39 1.76 -30.64
N PHE A 5 36.06 0.63 -30.76
CA PHE A 5 35.45 -0.71 -30.73
C PHE A 5 35.85 -1.42 -29.44
N SER A 6 34.90 -2.10 -28.78
CA SER A 6 35.16 -2.82 -27.52
C SER A 6 35.55 -4.28 -27.77
N HIS A 7 35.09 -4.85 -28.89
CA HIS A 7 35.26 -6.27 -29.21
C HIS A 7 36.06 -6.50 -30.49
N ILE A 8 36.01 -5.58 -31.45
CA ILE A 8 36.81 -5.69 -32.67
C ILE A 8 38.28 -5.35 -32.32
N PRO A 9 39.21 -6.32 -32.41
CA PRO A 9 40.58 -6.10 -31.96
C PRO A 9 41.38 -5.30 -32.99
N ASN A 10 42.24 -4.39 -32.51
CA ASN A 10 43.06 -3.53 -33.37
C ASN A 10 44.05 -4.28 -34.28
N ASN A 11 44.36 -5.55 -33.99
CA ASN A 11 45.26 -6.39 -34.78
C ASN A 11 44.54 -7.33 -35.76
N LEU A 12 43.24 -7.10 -36.04
CA LEU A 12 42.45 -7.89 -36.98
C LEU A 12 42.99 -7.78 -38.41
N ARG A 13 43.36 -8.92 -39.02
CA ARG A 13 43.94 -8.99 -40.39
C ARG A 13 42.99 -9.60 -41.43
N THR A 14 41.89 -10.19 -41.00
CA THR A 14 40.86 -10.76 -41.87
C THR A 14 40.03 -9.64 -42.51
N PRO A 15 39.85 -9.62 -43.85
CA PRO A 15 39.22 -8.49 -44.55
C PRO A 15 37.67 -8.59 -44.60
N LEU A 16 37.05 -7.50 -45.10
CA LEU A 16 35.66 -7.34 -45.59
C LEU A 16 34.66 -6.64 -44.65
N PHE A 17 34.05 -7.31 -43.68
CA PHE A 17 32.95 -6.72 -42.90
C PHE A 17 32.86 -7.31 -41.50
N PHE A 18 32.85 -6.43 -40.50
CA PHE A 18 32.67 -6.78 -39.08
C PHE A 18 31.76 -5.73 -38.44
N VAL A 19 30.85 -6.17 -37.58
CA VAL A 19 29.92 -5.30 -36.86
C VAL A 19 30.04 -5.56 -35.36
N GLU A 20 29.97 -4.50 -34.57
CA GLU A 20 29.85 -4.58 -33.12
C GLU A 20 28.54 -3.90 -32.72
N PHE A 21 27.75 -4.57 -31.88
CA PHE A 21 26.52 -4.01 -31.34
C PHE A 21 26.81 -3.41 -29.97
N ASP A 22 26.61 -2.10 -29.83
CA ASP A 22 26.61 -1.42 -28.54
C ASP A 22 25.17 -1.08 -28.14
N ASN A 23 24.74 -1.62 -26.99
CA ASN A 23 23.40 -1.39 -26.44
C ASN A 23 23.34 -0.23 -25.44
N SER A 24 24.44 0.51 -25.23
CA SER A 24 24.54 1.60 -24.24
C SER A 24 23.49 2.72 -24.41
N MET A 25 22.96 2.88 -25.63
CA MET A 25 21.91 3.87 -25.97
C MET A 25 20.54 3.24 -26.28
N ALA A 26 20.39 1.92 -26.19
CA ALA A 26 19.17 1.21 -26.63
C ALA A 26 18.23 0.82 -25.47
N ASN A 27 18.60 1.08 -24.22
CA ASN A 27 17.82 0.66 -23.06
C ASN A 27 16.64 1.61 -22.79
N SER A 28 15.43 1.11 -23.04
CA SER A 28 14.15 1.77 -22.73
C SER A 28 13.28 0.95 -21.76
N ALA A 29 13.86 -0.05 -21.08
CA ALA A 29 13.10 -0.93 -20.22
C ALA A 29 12.64 -0.18 -18.96
N ILE A 30 11.35 -0.33 -18.61
CA ILE A 30 10.78 0.15 -17.36
C ILE A 30 10.79 -1.03 -16.38
N ALA A 31 11.30 -0.81 -15.16
CA ALA A 31 11.30 -1.84 -14.13
C ALA A 31 9.85 -2.13 -13.70
N THR A 32 9.46 -3.40 -13.66
CA THR A 32 8.14 -3.79 -13.18
C THR A 32 8.00 -3.44 -11.69
N GLN A 33 7.07 -2.54 -11.36
CA GLN A 33 6.74 -2.21 -9.99
C GLN A 33 5.77 -3.23 -9.42
N ARG A 34 6.22 -3.99 -8.43
CA ARG A 34 5.47 -5.09 -7.83
C ARG A 34 4.72 -4.63 -6.59
N SER A 35 3.62 -5.30 -6.32
CA SER A 35 2.83 -5.07 -5.12
C SER A 35 2.87 -6.31 -4.23
N LEU A 36 2.93 -6.09 -2.91
CA LEU A 36 2.98 -7.14 -1.89
C LEU A 36 1.77 -7.00 -0.97
N ILE A 37 1.06 -8.10 -0.73
CA ILE A 37 0.08 -8.22 0.36
C ILE A 37 0.67 -9.13 1.42
N ILE A 38 0.69 -8.65 2.66
CA ILE A 38 1.08 -9.43 3.84
C ILE A 38 -0.19 -9.84 4.58
N GLY A 39 -0.27 -11.08 5.06
CA GLY A 39 -1.40 -11.48 5.88
C GLY A 39 -1.46 -12.97 6.17
N GLN A 40 -2.43 -13.36 7.00
CA GLN A 40 -2.59 -14.74 7.44
C GLN A 40 -3.39 -15.61 6.47
N MET A 41 -2.90 -16.83 6.26
CA MET A 41 -3.67 -17.93 5.65
C MET A 41 -4.42 -18.73 6.73
N LEU A 42 -5.35 -19.60 6.34
CA LEU A 42 -5.99 -20.55 7.27
C LEU A 42 -5.03 -21.70 7.62
N ASP A 43 -5.26 -22.35 8.76
CA ASP A 43 -4.46 -23.52 9.15
C ASP A 43 -4.66 -24.71 8.19
N SER A 44 -5.77 -24.72 7.44
CA SER A 44 -6.08 -25.69 6.39
C SER A 44 -5.55 -25.29 4.99
N ALA A 45 -4.78 -24.21 4.90
CA ALA A 45 -4.22 -23.73 3.63
C ALA A 45 -3.15 -24.67 3.07
N THR A 46 -2.98 -24.66 1.75
CA THR A 46 -1.97 -25.50 1.07
C THR A 46 -0.65 -24.78 0.84
N ALA A 47 -0.64 -23.45 0.94
CA ALA A 47 0.57 -22.65 0.75
C ALA A 47 1.58 -22.87 1.88
N THR A 48 2.87 -22.84 1.53
CA THR A 48 3.94 -22.84 2.52
C THR A 48 4.00 -21.46 3.20
N PRO A 49 3.98 -21.38 4.53
CA PRO A 49 4.09 -20.10 5.23
C PRO A 49 5.44 -19.43 4.98
N ASP A 50 5.48 -18.12 5.14
CA ASP A 50 6.65 -17.24 5.02
C ASP A 50 7.33 -17.23 3.64
N ILE A 51 6.74 -17.88 2.62
CA ILE A 51 7.29 -17.91 1.26
C ILE A 51 6.38 -17.09 0.33
N PRO A 52 6.89 -15.99 -0.27
CA PRO A 52 6.09 -15.15 -1.14
C PRO A 52 5.71 -15.88 -2.44
N VAL A 53 4.43 -15.85 -2.79
CA VAL A 53 3.87 -16.46 -4.01
C VAL A 53 3.17 -15.40 -4.86
N ARG A 54 3.37 -15.47 -6.17
CA ARG A 54 2.66 -14.60 -7.12
C ARG A 54 1.21 -15.07 -7.30
N VAL A 55 0.29 -14.14 -7.20
CA VAL A 55 -1.15 -14.38 -7.34
C VAL A 55 -1.73 -13.50 -8.43
N SER A 56 -2.68 -14.05 -9.20
CA SER A 56 -3.31 -13.36 -10.33
C SER A 56 -4.83 -13.25 -10.21
N SER A 57 -5.45 -13.91 -9.24
CA SER A 57 -6.90 -13.85 -9.00
C SER A 57 -7.25 -14.11 -7.55
N ALA A 58 -8.42 -13.61 -7.13
CA ALA A 58 -8.96 -13.90 -5.80
C ALA A 58 -9.20 -15.40 -5.58
N GLU A 59 -9.62 -16.14 -6.61
CA GLU A 59 -9.87 -17.59 -6.51
C GLU A 59 -8.55 -18.38 -6.34
N GLN A 60 -7.47 -17.95 -7.00
CA GLN A 60 -6.15 -18.51 -6.74
C GLN A 60 -5.72 -18.26 -5.28
N ALA A 61 -5.98 -17.07 -4.73
CA ALA A 61 -5.73 -16.81 -3.30
C ALA A 61 -6.60 -17.67 -2.39
N ALA A 62 -7.88 -17.86 -2.73
CA ALA A 62 -8.81 -18.66 -1.94
C ALA A 62 -8.41 -20.13 -1.88
N SER A 63 -7.99 -20.71 -3.02
CA SER A 63 -7.52 -22.09 -3.08
C SER A 63 -6.19 -22.30 -2.33
N GLN A 64 -5.26 -21.34 -2.39
CA GLN A 64 -3.95 -21.46 -1.75
C GLN A 64 -3.98 -21.15 -0.25
N TYR A 65 -4.72 -20.11 0.17
CA TYR A 65 -4.70 -19.58 1.53
C TYR A 65 -5.98 -19.89 2.33
N GLY A 66 -6.99 -20.46 1.69
CA GLY A 66 -8.28 -20.80 2.27
C GLY A 66 -9.38 -19.76 2.00
N HIS A 67 -10.58 -20.22 1.67
CA HIS A 67 -11.73 -19.36 1.44
C HIS A 67 -12.13 -18.60 2.71
N GLY A 68 -12.21 -17.27 2.57
CA GLY A 68 -12.49 -16.36 3.68
C GLY A 68 -11.33 -16.18 4.64
N SER A 69 -10.11 -16.55 4.24
CA SER A 69 -8.90 -16.08 4.92
C SER A 69 -8.76 -14.57 4.81
N LEU A 70 -7.97 -13.98 5.72
CA LEU A 70 -7.55 -12.59 5.67
C LEU A 70 -6.90 -12.28 4.31
N LEU A 71 -5.97 -13.13 3.84
CA LEU A 71 -5.34 -12.98 2.52
C LEU A 71 -6.33 -13.05 1.35
N HIS A 72 -7.31 -13.96 1.39
CA HIS A 72 -8.33 -14.05 0.35
C HIS A 72 -9.10 -12.73 0.23
N GLY A 73 -9.53 -12.16 1.36
CA GLY A 73 -10.22 -10.88 1.39
C GLY A 73 -9.35 -9.73 0.87
N MET A 74 -8.10 -9.64 1.34
CA MET A 74 -7.16 -8.60 0.91
C MET A 74 -6.85 -8.66 -0.59
N VAL A 75 -6.58 -9.86 -1.13
CA VAL A 75 -6.31 -10.03 -2.56
C VAL A 75 -7.52 -9.64 -3.39
N ALA A 76 -8.73 -10.03 -2.99
CA ALA A 76 -9.95 -9.65 -3.69
C ALA A 76 -10.14 -8.12 -3.71
N ALA A 77 -9.90 -7.45 -2.57
CA ALA A 77 -10.03 -6.01 -2.45
C ALA A 77 -8.98 -5.24 -3.26
N TYR A 78 -7.74 -5.72 -3.26
CA TYR A 78 -6.67 -5.15 -4.08
C TYR A 78 -6.97 -5.27 -5.58
N LEU A 79 -7.32 -6.47 -6.05
CA LEU A 79 -7.58 -6.75 -7.47
C LEU A 79 -8.86 -6.09 -8.00
N ALA A 80 -9.79 -5.70 -7.12
CA ALA A 80 -10.95 -4.90 -7.49
C ALA A 80 -10.56 -3.47 -7.94
N ASN A 81 -9.39 -2.99 -7.52
CA ASN A 81 -8.86 -1.68 -7.88
C ASN A 81 -7.74 -1.79 -8.93
N ASP A 82 -6.94 -2.85 -8.88
CA ASP A 82 -5.79 -3.06 -9.76
C ASP A 82 -5.72 -4.49 -10.30
N SER A 83 -6.45 -4.71 -11.39
CA SER A 83 -6.56 -6.04 -12.01
C SER A 83 -5.32 -6.46 -12.81
N ALA A 84 -4.41 -5.53 -13.12
CA ALA A 84 -3.26 -5.77 -14.00
C ALA A 84 -1.92 -5.87 -13.24
N ALA A 85 -1.93 -5.70 -11.92
CA ALA A 85 -0.73 -5.73 -11.09
C ALA A 85 0.06 -7.05 -11.18
N GLU A 86 1.38 -6.94 -11.08
CA GLU A 86 2.20 -8.06 -10.61
C GLU A 86 2.08 -8.17 -9.08
N LEU A 87 1.04 -8.87 -8.63
CA LEU A 87 0.72 -9.05 -7.22
C LEU A 87 1.43 -10.28 -6.63
N TRP A 88 2.14 -10.04 -5.53
CA TRP A 88 2.74 -11.06 -4.68
C TRP A 88 2.07 -11.06 -3.32
N VAL A 89 1.98 -12.24 -2.72
CA VAL A 89 1.38 -12.42 -1.41
C VAL A 89 2.38 -13.14 -0.52
N LEU A 90 2.62 -12.58 0.67
CA LEU A 90 3.42 -13.18 1.72
C LEU A 90 2.48 -13.85 2.74
N PRO A 91 2.33 -15.19 2.70
CA PRO A 91 1.43 -15.89 3.60
C PRO A 91 2.05 -16.11 4.97
N LEU A 92 1.32 -15.74 6.02
CA LEU A 92 1.70 -15.95 7.42
C LEU A 92 0.80 -17.00 8.06
N THR A 93 1.31 -17.70 9.07
CA THR A 93 0.53 -18.68 9.84
C THR A 93 -0.40 -18.00 10.85
N ASN A 94 -1.49 -18.66 11.26
CA ASN A 94 -2.13 -18.29 12.51
C ASN A 94 -1.27 -18.83 13.64
N GLY A 95 -0.37 -18.00 14.18
CA GLY A 95 0.50 -18.40 15.29
C GLY A 95 -0.28 -19.07 16.43
N ASP A 96 0.34 -20.07 17.06
CA ASP A 96 -0.34 -20.96 18.03
C ASP A 96 -0.91 -20.23 19.24
N ASN A 97 -0.30 -19.10 19.63
CA ASN A 97 -0.67 -18.29 20.79
C ASN A 97 -1.71 -17.20 20.49
N LEU A 98 -2.17 -17.08 19.24
CA LEU A 98 -3.15 -16.07 18.85
C LEU A 98 -4.56 -16.51 19.26
N LEU A 99 -5.40 -15.55 19.64
CA LEU A 99 -6.79 -15.81 20.00
C LEU A 99 -7.73 -15.37 18.87
N ALA A 100 -8.75 -16.18 18.57
CA ALA A 100 -9.80 -15.83 17.61
C ALA A 100 -10.84 -14.92 18.27
N ALA A 101 -11.17 -13.82 17.60
CA ALA A 101 -12.28 -12.97 18.01
C ALA A 101 -13.63 -13.72 17.89
N LYS A 102 -14.53 -13.44 18.81
CA LYS A 102 -15.89 -13.99 18.82
C LYS A 102 -16.92 -12.88 18.96
N GLY A 103 -18.04 -13.03 18.25
CA GLY A 103 -19.21 -12.18 18.32
C GLY A 103 -20.46 -13.03 18.37
N LEU A 104 -21.57 -12.43 18.78
CA LEU A 104 -22.84 -13.15 18.95
C LEU A 104 -23.96 -12.46 18.19
N VAL A 105 -24.87 -13.26 17.64
CA VAL A 105 -26.16 -12.80 17.15
C VAL A 105 -27.23 -13.61 17.85
N LYS A 106 -27.95 -12.99 18.79
CA LYS A 106 -29.02 -13.62 19.55
C LYS A 106 -30.38 -13.24 18.98
N VAL A 107 -31.23 -14.23 18.75
CA VAL A 107 -32.63 -14.03 18.35
C VAL A 107 -33.49 -13.88 19.60
N SER A 108 -33.82 -12.64 19.98
CA SER A 108 -34.48 -12.33 21.25
C SER A 108 -36.01 -12.45 21.19
N SER A 109 -36.61 -12.26 20.02
CA SER A 109 -38.06 -12.34 19.84
C SER A 109 -38.43 -12.91 18.47
N LEU A 110 -39.72 -13.22 18.26
CA LEU A 110 -40.23 -13.80 17.02
C LEU A 110 -40.76 -12.73 16.06
N PRO A 111 -40.61 -12.91 14.74
CA PRO A 111 -41.21 -12.00 13.77
C PRO A 111 -42.74 -12.11 13.80
N ALA A 112 -43.43 -10.97 13.75
CA ALA A 112 -44.90 -10.91 13.67
C ALA A 112 -45.41 -11.24 12.26
N ASN A 113 -44.60 -11.00 11.23
CA ASN A 113 -44.92 -11.25 9.82
C ASN A 113 -43.71 -11.83 9.10
N ALA A 114 -43.94 -12.46 7.95
CA ALA A 114 -42.86 -12.89 7.08
C ALA A 114 -41.99 -11.70 6.63
N GLY A 115 -40.69 -11.90 6.56
CA GLY A 115 -39.75 -10.89 6.11
C GLY A 115 -38.34 -11.42 5.92
N VAL A 116 -37.37 -10.53 5.72
CA VAL A 116 -35.99 -10.91 5.44
C VAL A 116 -35.06 -10.20 6.41
N ILE A 117 -34.22 -10.97 7.11
CA ILE A 117 -33.10 -10.45 7.88
C ILE A 117 -31.98 -10.11 6.91
N SER A 118 -31.48 -8.87 6.93
CA SER A 118 -30.28 -8.46 6.19
C SER A 118 -29.13 -8.18 7.15
N LEU A 119 -28.32 -9.21 7.39
CA LEU A 119 -27.14 -9.14 8.26
C LEU A 119 -25.89 -8.86 7.44
N TYR A 120 -25.07 -7.91 7.85
CA TYR A 120 -23.78 -7.62 7.27
C TYR A 120 -22.66 -8.12 8.19
N ILE A 121 -21.75 -8.90 7.62
CA ILE A 121 -20.55 -9.39 8.31
C ILE A 121 -19.35 -8.98 7.47
N ALA A 122 -18.44 -8.18 8.02
CA ALA A 122 -17.30 -7.62 7.28
C ALA A 122 -17.73 -6.92 5.96
N GLY A 123 -18.86 -6.23 5.98
CA GLY A 123 -19.43 -5.54 4.82
C GLY A 123 -20.10 -6.46 3.77
N GLN A 124 -20.13 -7.77 3.97
CA GLN A 124 -20.83 -8.70 3.08
C GLN A 124 -22.23 -9.02 3.61
N ARG A 125 -23.25 -8.81 2.77
CA ARG A 125 -24.66 -9.04 3.12
C ARG A 125 -25.03 -10.52 3.12
N VAL A 126 -25.64 -11.01 4.19
CA VAL A 126 -26.25 -12.33 4.36
C VAL A 126 -27.75 -12.14 4.56
N GLN A 127 -28.56 -12.81 3.74
CA GLN A 127 -30.02 -12.69 3.79
C GLN A 127 -30.66 -14.01 4.18
N VAL A 128 -31.61 -13.93 5.11
CA VAL A 128 -32.39 -15.08 5.59
C VAL A 128 -33.85 -14.67 5.64
N THR A 129 -34.69 -15.45 4.97
CA THR A 129 -36.15 -15.29 5.07
C THR A 129 -36.63 -15.91 6.36
N VAL A 130 -37.50 -15.19 7.08
CA VAL A 130 -38.15 -15.65 8.31
C VAL A 130 -39.66 -15.59 8.15
N MET A 131 -40.36 -16.51 8.79
CA MET A 131 -41.82 -16.62 8.81
C MET A 131 -42.34 -16.45 10.23
N ALA A 132 -43.59 -16.01 10.39
CA ALA A 132 -44.23 -15.88 11.70
C ALA A 132 -44.35 -17.21 12.48
N THR A 133 -44.26 -18.35 11.77
CA THR A 133 -44.31 -19.70 12.35
C THR A 133 -42.95 -20.23 12.80
N ASP A 134 -41.85 -19.57 12.45
CA ASP A 134 -40.51 -20.01 12.84
C ASP A 134 -40.30 -19.78 14.34
N ASN A 135 -39.61 -20.70 15.01
CA ASN A 135 -39.12 -20.48 16.36
C ASN A 135 -37.69 -19.88 16.35
N THR A 136 -37.25 -19.34 17.50
CA THR A 136 -35.94 -18.67 17.62
C THR A 136 -34.77 -19.58 17.25
N THR A 137 -34.83 -20.87 17.60
CA THR A 137 -33.81 -21.87 17.26
C THR A 137 -33.76 -22.14 15.75
N GLN A 138 -34.90 -22.19 15.06
CA GLN A 138 -34.97 -22.36 13.61
C GLN A 138 -34.36 -21.15 12.88
N ILE A 139 -34.67 -19.93 13.34
CA ILE A 139 -34.10 -18.70 12.77
C ILE A 139 -32.57 -18.68 12.97
N ALA A 140 -32.09 -18.99 14.18
CA ALA A 140 -30.66 -19.06 14.48
C ALA A 140 -29.94 -20.12 13.61
N ALA A 141 -30.51 -21.31 13.48
CA ALA A 141 -29.97 -22.38 12.63
C ALA A 141 -29.94 -22.00 11.14
N ALA A 142 -31.00 -21.36 10.64
CA ALA A 142 -31.06 -20.85 9.27
C ALA A 142 -29.99 -19.77 9.03
N LEU A 143 -29.78 -18.89 10.01
CA LEU A 143 -28.76 -17.85 9.95
C LEU A 143 -27.35 -18.42 9.88
N ALA A 144 -26.98 -19.35 10.77
CA ALA A 144 -25.67 -19.98 10.71
C ALA A 144 -25.44 -20.77 9.42
N THR A 145 -26.48 -21.44 8.91
CA THR A 145 -26.41 -22.14 7.61
C THR A 145 -26.15 -21.16 6.47
N ALA A 146 -26.86 -20.02 6.44
CA ALA A 146 -26.67 -18.99 5.42
C ALA A 146 -25.29 -18.33 5.48
N ILE A 147 -24.77 -18.11 6.70
CA ILE A 147 -23.42 -17.58 6.93
C ILE A 147 -22.37 -18.58 6.41
N ASN A 148 -22.43 -19.84 6.85
CA ASN A 148 -21.43 -20.85 6.48
C ASN A 148 -21.48 -21.22 4.98
N ARG A 149 -22.62 -21.04 4.30
CA ARG A 149 -22.74 -21.20 2.85
C ARG A 149 -21.91 -20.16 2.07
N LYS A 150 -21.73 -18.95 2.63
CA LYS A 150 -20.84 -17.94 2.05
C LYS A 150 -19.41 -18.16 2.54
N ASN A 151 -18.70 -19.06 1.86
CA ASN A 151 -17.31 -19.40 2.16
C ASN A 151 -16.33 -18.20 2.12
N SER A 152 -16.68 -17.10 1.45
CA SER A 152 -15.90 -15.86 1.40
C SER A 152 -15.87 -15.08 2.72
N LEU A 153 -16.80 -15.35 3.64
CA LEU A 153 -16.87 -14.64 4.92
C LEU A 153 -15.69 -15.00 5.84
N PRO A 154 -15.16 -14.03 6.61
CA PRO A 154 -14.02 -14.24 7.51
C PRO A 154 -14.40 -14.89 8.85
N VAL A 155 -15.61 -15.44 8.97
CA VAL A 155 -16.13 -16.05 10.20
C VAL A 155 -16.69 -17.44 9.94
N ILE A 156 -16.74 -18.25 10.99
CA ILE A 156 -17.47 -19.52 11.07
C ILE A 156 -18.60 -19.32 12.07
N ALA A 157 -19.81 -19.69 11.68
CA ALA A 157 -20.99 -19.62 12.54
C ALA A 157 -21.30 -20.99 13.18
N THR A 158 -21.49 -20.99 14.49
CA THR A 158 -22.03 -22.14 15.24
C THR A 158 -23.27 -21.70 16.01
N THR A 159 -24.21 -22.60 16.25
CA THR A 159 -25.48 -22.27 16.92
C THR A 159 -25.66 -23.07 18.19
N ALA A 160 -26.13 -22.39 19.23
CA ALA A 160 -26.64 -23.02 20.44
C ALA A 160 -27.97 -22.37 20.78
N ASN A 161 -29.07 -23.12 20.69
CA ASN A 161 -30.44 -22.63 20.91
C ASN A 161 -30.76 -21.38 20.06
N ASP A 162 -31.05 -20.25 20.70
CA ASP A 162 -31.43 -18.96 20.10
C ASP A 162 -30.22 -18.09 19.70
N THR A 163 -29.00 -18.56 19.93
CA THR A 163 -27.78 -17.75 19.79
C THR A 163 -26.84 -18.33 18.75
N VAL A 164 -26.45 -17.49 17.79
CA VAL A 164 -25.41 -17.77 16.80
C VAL A 164 -24.08 -17.19 17.28
N THR A 165 -23.08 -18.03 17.49
CA THR A 165 -21.71 -17.62 17.79
C THR A 165 -20.92 -17.53 16.49
N LEU A 166 -20.36 -16.36 16.22
CA LEU A 166 -19.47 -16.10 15.10
C LEU A 166 -18.03 -16.12 15.61
N THR A 167 -17.19 -16.99 15.06
CA THR A 167 -15.76 -17.06 15.40
C THR A 167 -14.95 -16.66 14.17
N ALA A 168 -14.01 -15.73 14.32
CA ALA A 168 -13.10 -15.35 13.23
C ALA A 168 -12.30 -16.56 12.75
N LYS A 169 -12.18 -16.71 11.41
CA LYS A 169 -11.41 -17.80 10.80
C LYS A 169 -9.91 -17.67 11.07
N ASN A 170 -9.39 -16.44 10.99
CA ASN A 170 -8.02 -16.12 11.36
C ASN A 170 -7.97 -15.65 12.82
N LYS A 171 -6.92 -16.06 13.53
CA LYS A 171 -6.69 -15.68 14.93
C LYS A 171 -5.88 -14.38 14.99
N GLY A 172 -6.18 -13.49 15.92
CA GLY A 172 -5.46 -12.24 16.12
C GLY A 172 -6.36 -11.04 16.42
N ALA A 173 -5.74 -9.92 16.81
CA ALA A 173 -6.42 -8.67 17.17
C ALA A 173 -7.22 -8.06 16.00
N HIS A 174 -6.78 -8.30 14.76
CA HIS A 174 -7.48 -7.85 13.55
C HIS A 174 -8.92 -8.39 13.46
N GLY A 175 -9.22 -9.53 14.09
CA GLY A 175 -10.56 -10.12 14.12
C GLY A 175 -11.59 -9.28 14.88
N ASN A 176 -11.14 -8.41 15.79
CA ASN A 176 -12.02 -7.49 16.53
C ASN A 176 -12.62 -6.40 15.62
N GLY A 177 -11.94 -6.09 14.51
CA GLY A 177 -12.42 -5.14 13.49
C GLY A 177 -13.44 -5.74 12.53
N ILE A 178 -13.86 -7.00 12.70
CA ILE A 178 -14.93 -7.60 11.90
C ILE A 178 -16.27 -7.02 12.37
N ASN A 179 -16.79 -6.05 11.62
CA ASN A 179 -18.06 -5.42 11.92
C ASN A 179 -19.24 -6.39 11.68
N LEU A 180 -20.22 -6.32 12.59
CA LEU A 180 -21.50 -6.99 12.52
C LEU A 180 -22.59 -5.92 12.60
N CYS A 181 -23.39 -5.74 11.56
CA CYS A 181 -24.49 -4.78 11.55
C CYS A 181 -25.71 -5.28 10.79
N LEU A 182 -26.88 -4.71 11.09
CA LEU A 182 -28.13 -5.00 10.40
C LEU A 182 -28.49 -3.86 9.47
N ASN A 183 -29.09 -4.20 8.33
CA ASN A 183 -29.72 -3.25 7.41
C ASN A 183 -28.84 -2.04 7.09
N TYR A 184 -27.57 -2.25 6.72
CA TYR A 184 -26.63 -1.18 6.41
C TYR A 184 -27.18 -0.20 5.35
N ARG A 185 -27.93 -0.70 4.36
CA ARG A 185 -28.54 0.16 3.31
C ARG A 185 -29.84 0.83 3.76
N GLY A 186 -30.32 0.50 4.96
CA GLY A 186 -31.53 1.02 5.56
C GLY A 186 -32.78 0.85 4.69
N GLN A 187 -33.81 1.64 5.00
CA GLN A 187 -35.07 1.61 4.28
C GLN A 187 -34.91 2.01 2.80
N ALA A 188 -33.98 2.91 2.49
CA ALA A 188 -33.67 3.32 1.11
C ALA A 188 -33.19 2.13 0.25
N GLY A 189 -32.46 1.19 0.85
CA GLY A 189 -32.04 -0.06 0.21
C GLY A 189 -33.05 -1.21 0.30
N GLY A 190 -34.25 -0.97 0.85
CA GLY A 190 -35.26 -2.00 1.10
C GLY A 190 -34.92 -2.96 2.25
N GLU A 191 -34.02 -2.57 3.16
CA GLU A 191 -33.57 -3.39 4.27
C GLU A 191 -34.24 -2.92 5.56
N VAL A 192 -35.21 -3.71 6.04
CA VAL A 192 -35.97 -3.43 7.26
C VAL A 192 -36.10 -4.72 8.06
N THR A 193 -35.76 -4.67 9.35
CA THR A 193 -35.98 -5.80 10.26
C THR A 193 -37.49 -6.08 10.36
N PRO A 194 -37.93 -7.33 10.16
CA PRO A 194 -39.34 -7.71 10.29
C PRO A 194 -39.95 -7.22 11.61
N ALA A 195 -41.17 -6.68 11.56
CA ALA A 195 -41.85 -6.19 12.75
C ALA A 195 -41.94 -7.29 13.83
N GLY A 196 -41.64 -6.96 15.08
CA GLY A 196 -41.63 -7.91 16.20
C GLY A 196 -40.35 -8.72 16.36
N LEU A 197 -39.48 -8.81 15.35
CA LEU A 197 -38.19 -9.50 15.44
C LEU A 197 -37.12 -8.59 16.04
N GLU A 198 -36.49 -9.06 17.11
CA GLU A 198 -35.35 -8.41 17.76
C GLU A 198 -34.13 -9.31 17.68
N LEU A 199 -33.03 -8.76 17.16
CA LEU A 199 -31.74 -9.40 17.07
C LEU A 199 -30.74 -8.58 17.89
N VAL A 200 -30.15 -9.20 18.91
CA VAL A 200 -29.11 -8.57 19.71
C VAL A 200 -27.75 -8.99 19.18
N ILE A 201 -27.00 -8.02 18.66
CA ILE A 201 -25.64 -8.23 18.16
C ILE A 201 -24.63 -7.87 19.24
N THR A 202 -23.78 -8.82 19.59
CA THR A 202 -22.57 -8.58 20.37
C THR A 202 -21.40 -8.44 19.41
N PRO A 203 -20.70 -7.28 19.39
CA PRO A 203 -19.54 -7.06 18.54
C PRO A 203 -18.46 -8.14 18.71
N MET A 204 -17.66 -8.33 17.65
CA MET A 204 -16.52 -9.25 17.69
C MET A 204 -15.47 -8.73 18.68
N THR A 205 -15.08 -9.55 19.66
CA THR A 205 -14.06 -9.20 20.66
C THR A 205 -13.23 -10.43 21.08
N GLY A 206 -12.18 -10.21 21.85
CA GLY A 206 -11.31 -11.27 22.40
C GLY A 206 -10.26 -11.81 21.42
N GLY A 207 -10.17 -11.27 20.21
CA GLY A 207 -9.04 -11.51 19.32
C GLY A 207 -7.78 -10.85 19.89
N ALA A 208 -6.67 -11.58 19.96
CA ALA A 208 -5.45 -11.09 20.59
C ALA A 208 -4.19 -11.55 19.85
N GLY A 209 -3.19 -10.66 19.83
CA GLY A 209 -1.89 -10.86 19.17
C GLY A 209 -1.90 -10.58 17.67
N ALA A 210 -0.69 -10.59 17.10
CA ALA A 210 -0.41 -10.46 15.67
C ALA A 210 0.61 -11.55 15.27
N PRO A 211 0.61 -12.01 14.01
CA PRO A 211 1.60 -12.97 13.54
C PRO A 211 3.01 -12.36 13.47
N GLU A 212 4.03 -13.20 13.55
CA GLU A 212 5.43 -12.81 13.33
C GLU A 212 5.65 -12.44 11.85
N LEU A 213 6.25 -11.27 11.57
CA LEU A 213 6.51 -10.84 10.18
C LEU A 213 7.96 -11.08 9.76
N LYS A 214 8.90 -11.07 10.71
CA LYS A 214 10.35 -11.10 10.45
C LYS A 214 10.83 -12.21 9.51
N ASN A 215 10.38 -13.45 9.71
CA ASN A 215 10.79 -14.58 8.87
C ASN A 215 10.28 -14.41 7.43
N GLY A 216 9.00 -14.10 7.27
CA GLY A 216 8.40 -13.83 5.97
C GLY A 216 9.05 -12.66 5.24
N LEU A 217 9.33 -11.56 5.94
CA LEU A 217 10.00 -10.38 5.37
C LEU A 217 11.43 -10.70 4.90
N SER A 218 12.15 -11.55 5.62
CA SER A 218 13.51 -11.99 5.24
C SER A 218 13.50 -12.83 3.95
N ASN A 219 12.46 -13.64 3.74
CA ASN A 219 12.30 -14.48 2.54
C ASN A 219 11.91 -13.70 1.28
N LEU A 220 11.65 -12.39 1.38
CA LEU A 220 11.44 -11.53 0.22
C LEU A 220 12.75 -11.28 -0.55
N SER A 221 13.91 -11.44 0.10
CA SER A 221 15.26 -11.29 -0.48
C SER A 221 15.37 -10.03 -1.38
N ASP A 222 16.08 -10.10 -2.50
CA ASP A 222 16.33 -8.93 -3.36
C ASP A 222 15.16 -8.56 -4.29
N ARG A 223 13.97 -9.16 -4.12
CA ARG A 223 12.80 -8.81 -4.95
C ARG A 223 12.29 -7.43 -4.52
N SER A 224 12.12 -6.53 -5.48
CA SER A 224 11.55 -5.19 -5.24
C SER A 224 10.04 -5.25 -5.05
N PHE A 225 9.53 -4.54 -4.05
CA PHE A 225 8.11 -4.36 -3.78
C PHE A 225 7.84 -2.89 -3.46
N ASP A 226 7.21 -2.20 -4.41
CA ASP A 226 6.98 -0.76 -4.33
C ASP A 226 5.78 -0.40 -3.45
N PHE A 227 4.76 -1.26 -3.48
CA PHE A 227 3.51 -1.05 -2.77
C PHE A 227 3.27 -2.24 -1.83
N ILE A 228 3.19 -1.99 -0.53
CA ILE A 228 3.04 -3.05 0.48
C ILE A 228 1.75 -2.78 1.26
N ALA A 229 0.78 -3.68 1.14
CA ALA A 229 -0.43 -3.67 1.96
C ALA A 229 -0.19 -4.49 3.23
N ASN A 230 -0.35 -3.85 4.38
CA ASN A 230 -0.19 -4.47 5.69
C ASN A 230 -1.51 -4.33 6.51
N PRO A 231 -1.99 -5.42 7.13
CA PRO A 231 -3.21 -5.39 7.93
C PRO A 231 -2.95 -5.17 9.43
N TYR A 232 -1.69 -5.22 9.89
CA TYR A 232 -1.34 -5.23 11.31
C TYR A 232 -0.88 -3.84 11.79
N THR A 233 -1.62 -3.24 12.72
CA THR A 233 -1.39 -1.87 13.17
C THR A 233 -0.88 -1.78 14.62
N ASP A 234 -0.51 -2.92 15.22
CA ASP A 234 0.16 -2.91 16.51
C ASP A 234 1.61 -2.42 16.37
N THR A 235 2.15 -1.84 17.45
CA THR A 235 3.49 -1.24 17.45
C THR A 235 4.57 -2.21 17.02
N ALA A 236 4.52 -3.48 17.44
CA ALA A 236 5.55 -4.45 17.12
C ALA A 236 5.59 -4.77 15.62
N SER A 237 4.42 -5.06 15.01
CA SER A 237 4.30 -5.29 13.57
C SER A 237 4.76 -4.08 12.74
N LEU A 238 4.36 -2.87 13.14
CA LEU A 238 4.74 -1.65 12.43
C LEU A 238 6.24 -1.32 12.62
N ASP A 239 6.83 -1.64 13.77
CA ASP A 239 8.27 -1.47 13.99
C ASP A 239 9.12 -2.48 13.21
N GLU A 240 8.63 -3.72 13.01
CA GLU A 240 9.26 -4.68 12.10
C GLU A 240 9.28 -4.16 10.66
N LEU A 241 8.17 -3.58 10.18
CA LEU A 241 8.10 -2.97 8.86
C LEU A 241 8.97 -1.71 8.74
N LYS A 242 9.05 -0.90 9.80
CA LYS A 242 9.95 0.25 9.87
C LYS A 242 11.42 -0.18 9.77
N SER A 243 11.80 -1.25 10.47
CA SER A 243 13.14 -1.82 10.38
C SER A 243 13.43 -2.35 8.97
N PHE A 244 12.47 -3.07 8.40
CA PHE A 244 12.56 -3.64 7.05
C PHE A 244 12.74 -2.58 5.95
N LEU A 245 12.07 -1.42 6.06
CA LEU A 245 12.19 -0.32 5.10
C LEU A 245 13.22 0.77 5.50
N SER A 246 13.98 0.58 6.58
CA SER A 246 14.93 1.58 7.08
C SER A 246 15.97 2.04 6.06
N ASP A 247 16.32 3.34 6.09
CA ASP A 247 17.38 3.93 5.26
C ASP A 247 18.81 3.59 5.71
N THR A 248 18.99 3.00 6.89
CA THR A 248 20.32 2.66 7.42
C THR A 248 20.71 1.22 7.11
N GLY A 249 19.82 0.27 7.42
CA GLY A 249 20.07 -1.17 7.25
C GLY A 249 18.90 -1.96 6.66
N GLY A 250 17.84 -1.28 6.26
CA GLY A 250 16.70 -1.87 5.57
C GLY A 250 16.79 -1.66 4.07
N ARG A 251 15.64 -1.76 3.41
CA ARG A 251 15.54 -1.75 1.96
C ARG A 251 15.83 -0.42 1.29
N TRP A 252 15.60 0.69 1.99
CA TRP A 252 15.95 2.02 1.48
C TRP A 252 17.43 2.35 1.64
N SER A 253 18.20 1.51 2.35
CA SER A 253 19.63 1.73 2.54
C SER A 253 20.41 1.76 1.23
N TRP A 254 21.57 2.42 1.30
CA TRP A 254 22.50 2.53 0.19
C TRP A 254 22.97 1.16 -0.33
N GLU A 255 22.93 0.12 0.50
CA GLU A 255 23.31 -1.25 0.16
C GLU A 255 22.23 -1.94 -0.68
N GLN A 256 20.97 -1.89 -0.23
CA GLN A 256 19.87 -2.62 -0.88
C GLN A 256 19.24 -1.82 -2.04
N GLN A 257 18.92 -0.54 -1.82
CA GLN A 257 18.24 0.33 -2.80
C GLN A 257 16.95 -0.28 -3.38
N LEU A 258 16.22 -1.03 -2.55
CA LEU A 258 14.96 -1.70 -2.86
C LEU A 258 13.78 -0.90 -2.31
N TYR A 259 13.47 0.23 -2.93
CA TYR A 259 12.42 1.13 -2.43
C TYR A 259 11.03 0.46 -2.36
N GLY A 260 10.24 0.91 -1.38
CA GLY A 260 8.86 0.48 -1.15
C GLY A 260 8.18 1.31 -0.06
N HIS A 261 6.85 1.25 -0.02
CA HIS A 261 6.03 1.98 0.96
C HIS A 261 4.94 1.10 1.55
N VAL A 262 4.74 1.15 2.86
CA VAL A 262 3.70 0.39 3.57
C VAL A 262 2.45 1.22 3.76
N ILE A 263 1.29 0.64 3.41
CA ILE A 263 -0.03 1.22 3.65
C ILE A 263 -0.81 0.27 4.56
N SER A 264 -1.31 0.82 5.67
CA SER A 264 -2.21 0.14 6.61
C SER A 264 -3.44 1.01 6.87
N ALA A 265 -4.49 0.45 7.46
CA ALA A 265 -5.68 1.19 7.86
C ALA A 265 -5.99 0.97 9.33
N VAL A 266 -6.42 2.03 10.01
CA VAL A 266 -6.79 2.04 11.42
C VAL A 266 -8.23 2.53 11.54
N SER A 267 -8.99 1.91 12.44
CA SER A 267 -10.36 2.31 12.73
C SER A 267 -10.53 2.77 14.17
N GLY A 268 -11.33 3.80 14.37
CA GLY A 268 -11.70 4.26 15.70
C GLY A 268 -12.47 5.57 15.64
N SER A 269 -12.81 6.08 16.81
CA SER A 269 -13.23 7.47 16.98
C SER A 269 -12.11 8.43 16.57
N TYR A 270 -12.46 9.69 16.28
CA TYR A 270 -11.49 10.74 15.99
C TYR A 270 -10.33 10.80 17.01
N GLY A 271 -10.63 10.68 18.31
CA GLY A 271 -9.62 10.69 19.37
C GLY A 271 -8.68 9.48 19.37
N GLU A 272 -9.20 8.29 19.06
CA GLU A 272 -8.39 7.06 18.96
C GLU A 272 -7.48 7.08 17.73
N LEU A 273 -7.98 7.63 16.61
CA LEU A 273 -7.19 7.82 15.39
C LEU A 273 -6.02 8.78 15.64
N ALA A 274 -6.30 9.95 16.22
CA ALA A 274 -5.27 10.94 16.54
C ALA A 274 -4.22 10.40 17.53
N SER A 275 -4.65 9.63 18.53
CA SER A 275 -3.75 9.00 19.50
C SER A 275 -2.83 7.97 18.84
N THR A 276 -3.37 7.18 17.90
CA THR A 276 -2.60 6.18 17.13
C THR A 276 -1.54 6.86 16.27
N GLY A 277 -1.91 7.94 15.57
CA GLY A 277 -0.99 8.71 14.73
C GLY A 277 0.16 9.33 15.52
N GLY A 278 -0.12 9.86 16.72
CA GLY A 278 0.89 10.43 17.61
C GLY A 278 1.92 9.43 18.15
N GLN A 279 1.67 8.12 18.05
CA GLN A 279 2.62 7.07 18.43
C GLN A 279 3.60 6.71 17.30
N ARG A 280 3.43 7.27 16.10
CA ARG A 280 4.21 6.92 14.91
C ARG A 280 5.02 8.12 14.42
N ASN A 281 6.19 7.82 13.87
CA ASN A 281 7.05 8.77 13.16
C ASN A 281 7.95 7.97 12.21
N ASN A 282 7.49 7.79 10.98
CA ASN A 282 8.15 6.98 9.95
C ASN A 282 7.79 7.46 8.54
N GLN A 283 8.80 7.76 7.72
CA GLN A 283 8.61 8.16 6.33
C GLN A 283 8.05 7.03 5.45
N HIS A 284 8.33 5.76 5.74
CA HIS A 284 7.99 4.65 4.83
C HIS A 284 6.65 3.95 5.15
N GLU A 285 5.76 4.63 5.88
CA GLU A 285 4.51 4.08 6.40
C GLU A 285 3.37 5.10 6.33
N THR A 286 2.22 4.65 5.86
CA THR A 286 0.94 5.39 5.84
C THR A 286 -0.12 4.64 6.63
N LEU A 287 -0.83 5.35 7.49
CA LEU A 287 -2.01 4.86 8.20
C LEU A 287 -3.25 5.61 7.73
N VAL A 288 -4.19 4.90 7.11
CA VAL A 288 -5.48 5.44 6.69
C VAL A 288 -6.46 5.40 7.85
N GLY A 289 -6.97 6.55 8.26
CA GLY A 289 -7.99 6.67 9.30
C GLY A 289 -9.38 6.45 8.73
N VAL A 290 -10.10 5.48 9.28
CA VAL A 290 -11.50 5.20 8.95
C VAL A 290 -12.30 5.19 10.25
N THR A 291 -13.52 5.70 10.25
CA THR A 291 -14.41 5.61 11.43
C THR A 291 -15.16 4.27 11.42
N THR A 292 -16.45 4.25 11.73
CA THR A 292 -17.26 3.02 11.86
C THR A 292 -17.65 2.45 10.48
N SER A 293 -16.67 2.03 9.68
CA SER A 293 -16.93 1.33 8.42
C SER A 293 -17.39 -0.13 8.70
N PRO A 294 -18.39 -0.64 7.96
CA PRO A 294 -18.72 -2.07 7.99
C PRO A 294 -17.61 -2.95 7.40
N THR A 295 -16.73 -2.37 6.58
CA THR A 295 -15.61 -3.09 5.96
C THR A 295 -14.42 -3.13 6.93
N PRO A 296 -13.81 -4.30 7.20
CA PRO A 296 -12.69 -4.41 8.12
C PRO A 296 -11.43 -3.69 7.64
N ASN A 297 -10.57 -3.28 8.58
CA ASN A 297 -9.35 -2.53 8.31
C ASN A 297 -8.36 -3.25 7.38
N TYR A 298 -8.26 -4.58 7.47
CA TYR A 298 -7.37 -5.34 6.58
C TYR A 298 -7.84 -5.28 5.11
N ILE A 299 -9.15 -5.17 4.87
CA ILE A 299 -9.68 -4.96 3.52
C ILE A 299 -9.37 -3.53 3.06
N TRP A 300 -9.54 -2.54 3.95
CA TRP A 300 -9.20 -1.15 3.66
C TRP A 300 -7.74 -0.95 3.28
N SER A 301 -6.79 -1.56 4.00
CA SER A 301 -5.37 -1.43 3.66
C SER A 301 -5.07 -1.97 2.26
N ALA A 302 -5.61 -3.13 1.90
CA ALA A 302 -5.45 -3.70 0.58
C ALA A 302 -6.17 -2.90 -0.53
N ALA A 303 -7.39 -2.45 -0.27
CA ALA A 303 -8.19 -1.67 -1.21
C ALA A 303 -7.54 -0.32 -1.53
N VAL A 304 -7.10 0.43 -0.51
CA VAL A 304 -6.40 1.72 -0.71
C VAL A 304 -5.08 1.49 -1.44
N THR A 305 -4.31 0.48 -1.07
CA THR A 305 -3.06 0.14 -1.78
C THR A 305 -3.32 -0.16 -3.26
N GLY A 306 -4.38 -0.91 -3.56
CA GLY A 306 -4.79 -1.21 -4.93
C GLY A 306 -5.31 0.01 -5.69
N ALA A 307 -5.99 0.94 -5.02
CA ALA A 307 -6.50 2.17 -5.65
C ALA A 307 -5.36 3.12 -6.06
N VAL A 308 -4.32 3.25 -5.24
CA VAL A 308 -3.23 4.21 -5.48
C VAL A 308 -2.09 3.66 -6.33
N ALA A 309 -1.84 2.34 -6.28
CA ALA A 309 -0.72 1.75 -6.99
C ALA A 309 -0.74 2.02 -8.51
N PRO A 310 -1.85 1.84 -9.26
CA PRO A 310 -1.90 2.19 -10.68
C PRO A 310 -1.57 3.64 -10.97
N SER A 311 -2.07 4.57 -10.14
CA SER A 311 -1.80 6.00 -10.30
C SER A 311 -0.32 6.30 -10.11
N LEU A 312 0.29 5.79 -9.04
CA LEU A 312 1.71 6.00 -8.73
C LEU A 312 2.65 5.28 -9.71
N ARG A 313 2.22 4.17 -10.33
CA ARG A 313 2.98 3.53 -11.41
C ARG A 313 2.98 4.34 -12.69
N ASN A 314 1.84 4.96 -13.00
CA ASN A 314 1.71 5.80 -14.19
C ASN A 314 2.44 7.14 -14.03
N ASP A 315 2.25 7.79 -12.88
CA ASP A 315 2.89 9.06 -12.54
C ASP A 315 3.07 9.17 -11.01
N PRO A 316 4.29 8.97 -10.48
CA PRO A 316 4.57 9.09 -9.05
C PRO A 316 4.40 10.51 -8.49
N GLY A 317 4.38 11.55 -9.34
CA GLY A 317 4.24 12.94 -8.92
C GLY A 317 2.80 13.45 -8.94
N ARG A 318 1.86 12.70 -9.53
CA ARG A 318 0.45 13.10 -9.61
C ARG A 318 -0.24 12.94 -8.25
N PRO A 319 -0.93 13.98 -7.74
CA PRO A 319 -1.66 13.88 -6.48
C PRO A 319 -2.72 12.76 -6.55
N LEU A 320 -2.87 12.03 -5.44
CA LEU A 320 -3.78 10.89 -5.33
C LEU A 320 -5.22 11.24 -4.95
N GLN A 321 -5.55 12.53 -4.91
CA GLN A 321 -6.87 13.03 -4.58
C GLN A 321 -7.92 12.46 -5.55
N THR A 322 -9.14 12.24 -5.05
CA THR A 322 -10.32 11.80 -5.82
C THR A 322 -10.28 10.36 -6.35
N LEU A 323 -9.20 9.61 -6.09
CA LEU A 323 -9.14 8.20 -6.52
C LEU A 323 -10.19 7.38 -5.76
N PRO A 324 -11.11 6.69 -6.46
CA PRO A 324 -12.13 5.88 -5.82
C PRO A 324 -11.50 4.61 -5.25
N VAL A 325 -11.94 4.23 -4.05
CA VAL A 325 -11.53 2.99 -3.39
C VAL A 325 -12.65 1.97 -3.55
N ALA A 326 -12.49 1.03 -4.47
CA ALA A 326 -13.46 -0.03 -4.70
C ALA A 326 -13.35 -1.13 -3.63
N GLY A 327 -14.48 -1.78 -3.33
CA GLY A 327 -14.54 -2.92 -2.41
C GLY A 327 -14.64 -2.57 -0.92
N VAL A 328 -14.79 -1.29 -0.58
CA VAL A 328 -15.02 -0.81 0.78
C VAL A 328 -16.40 -0.15 0.91
N LEU A 329 -16.96 -0.19 2.11
CA LEU A 329 -18.22 0.49 2.45
C LEU A 329 -17.93 1.72 3.31
N ALA A 330 -18.55 2.83 2.97
CA ALA A 330 -18.43 4.06 3.73
C ALA A 330 -19.02 3.91 5.16
N PRO A 331 -18.48 4.61 6.15
CA PRO A 331 -19.17 4.84 7.42
C PRO A 331 -20.55 5.49 7.18
N SER A 332 -21.45 5.34 8.15
CA SER A 332 -22.74 6.05 8.14
C SER A 332 -22.51 7.56 8.06
N ALA A 333 -23.45 8.33 7.49
CA ALA A 333 -23.28 9.77 7.34
C ALA A 333 -23.03 10.50 8.68
N GLU A 334 -23.55 9.95 9.79
CA GLU A 334 -23.38 10.48 11.15
C GLU A 334 -21.99 10.18 11.73
N ASP A 335 -21.33 9.12 11.25
CA ASP A 335 -19.99 8.70 11.67
C ASP A 335 -18.88 9.26 10.76
N GLN A 336 -19.22 10.03 9.73
CA GLN A 336 -18.23 10.59 8.81
C GLN A 336 -17.52 11.79 9.46
N LEU A 337 -16.20 11.82 9.31
CA LEU A 337 -15.37 12.90 9.85
C LEU A 337 -15.62 14.21 9.10
N ASP A 338 -15.72 15.32 9.81
CA ASP A 338 -15.84 16.64 9.21
C ASP A 338 -14.49 17.18 8.68
N LEU A 339 -14.50 18.33 8.02
CA LEU A 339 -13.28 18.92 7.45
C LEU A 339 -12.22 19.27 8.51
N ILE A 340 -12.65 19.76 9.68
CA ILE A 340 -11.74 20.20 10.75
C ILE A 340 -11.09 18.97 11.38
N GLU A 341 -11.87 17.93 11.66
CA GLU A 341 -11.41 16.64 12.16
C GLU A 341 -10.41 16.01 11.19
N ARG A 342 -10.73 15.95 9.88
CA ARG A 342 -9.81 15.42 8.86
C ARG A 342 -8.52 16.22 8.78
N ASN A 343 -8.59 17.55 8.80
CA ASN A 343 -7.40 18.39 8.80
C ASN A 343 -6.51 18.17 10.04
N ASN A 344 -7.12 18.00 11.22
CA ASN A 344 -6.37 17.70 12.44
C ASN A 344 -5.74 16.30 12.40
N LEU A 345 -6.43 15.30 11.83
CA LEU A 345 -5.88 13.96 11.65
C LEU A 345 -4.63 13.97 10.75
N LEU A 346 -4.63 14.78 9.68
CA LEU A 346 -3.45 14.94 8.83
C LEU A 346 -2.25 15.50 9.60
N HIS A 347 -2.46 16.40 10.57
CA HIS A 347 -1.39 16.89 11.44
C HIS A 347 -0.93 15.88 12.48
N SER A 348 -1.75 14.86 12.78
CA SER A 348 -1.41 13.76 13.69
C SER A 348 -0.77 12.55 12.99
N GLY A 349 -0.52 12.63 11.67
CA GLY A 349 0.07 11.53 10.91
C GLY A 349 -0.93 10.46 10.44
N ILE A 350 -2.23 10.78 10.39
CA ILE A 350 -3.30 9.91 9.89
C ILE A 350 -3.80 10.44 8.54
N SER A 351 -3.80 9.57 7.53
CA SER A 351 -4.33 9.85 6.20
C SER A 351 -5.84 9.80 6.16
N THR A 352 -6.46 10.58 5.27
CA THR A 352 -7.91 10.79 5.25
C THR A 352 -8.55 10.40 3.93
N VAL A 353 -9.84 10.08 4.00
CA VAL A 353 -10.72 9.76 2.87
C VAL A 353 -11.98 10.60 2.96
N THR A 354 -12.62 10.82 1.81
CA THR A 354 -13.93 11.47 1.70
C THR A 354 -14.95 10.51 1.13
N VAL A 355 -16.23 10.77 1.38
CA VAL A 355 -17.35 9.99 0.83
C VAL A 355 -18.16 10.91 -0.06
N ALA A 356 -18.36 10.51 -1.32
CA ALA A 356 -19.22 11.23 -2.26
C ALA A 356 -20.71 10.95 -1.99
N ASP A 357 -21.61 11.76 -2.55
CA ASP A 357 -23.07 11.65 -2.33
C ASP A 357 -23.65 10.30 -2.76
N ASP A 358 -22.99 9.59 -3.68
CA ASP A 358 -23.37 8.24 -4.12
C ASP A 358 -22.84 7.12 -3.21
N GLY A 359 -22.16 7.48 -2.11
CA GLY A 359 -21.51 6.57 -1.17
C GLY A 359 -20.11 6.10 -1.59
N THR A 360 -19.57 6.60 -2.70
CA THR A 360 -18.22 6.25 -3.16
C THR A 360 -17.17 6.84 -2.22
N VAL A 361 -16.32 5.98 -1.66
CA VAL A 361 -15.14 6.39 -0.90
C VAL A 361 -14.05 6.83 -1.86
N GLN A 362 -13.44 7.98 -1.60
CA GLN A 362 -12.34 8.54 -2.37
C GLN A 362 -11.18 8.94 -1.47
N VAL A 363 -9.96 8.83 -1.99
CA VAL A 363 -8.76 9.33 -1.32
C VAL A 363 -8.81 10.86 -1.25
N GLU A 364 -8.67 11.42 -0.05
CA GLU A 364 -8.55 12.88 0.14
C GLU A 364 -7.07 13.25 0.23
N ASN A 365 -6.33 12.68 1.18
CA ASN A 365 -4.90 12.91 1.27
C ASN A 365 -4.20 11.72 1.95
N LEU A 366 -3.25 11.12 1.24
CA LEU A 366 -2.37 10.10 1.80
C LEU A 366 -1.03 10.73 2.18
N ILE A 367 -0.73 10.66 3.47
CA ILE A 367 0.50 11.14 4.07
C ILE A 367 1.26 10.00 4.71
N THR A 368 2.54 10.20 4.94
CA THR A 368 3.33 9.33 5.81
C THR A 368 3.01 9.62 7.27
N THR A 369 3.44 8.76 8.18
CA THR A 369 3.38 9.04 9.62
C THR A 369 4.50 9.97 10.11
N TYR A 370 5.37 10.46 9.21
CA TYR A 370 6.49 11.34 9.56
C TYR A 370 6.00 12.74 9.95
N GLN A 371 6.38 13.18 11.14
CA GLN A 371 5.93 14.44 11.74
C GLN A 371 7.08 15.24 12.38
N LYS A 372 8.16 14.55 12.79
CA LYS A 372 9.23 15.15 13.60
C LYS A 372 10.61 14.72 13.14
N ASN A 373 11.55 15.66 13.21
CA ASN A 373 12.97 15.38 12.99
C ASN A 373 13.58 14.63 14.20
N PRO A 374 14.87 14.22 14.14
CA PRO A 374 15.54 13.52 15.25
C PRO A 374 15.64 14.29 16.57
N TYR A 375 15.50 15.62 16.55
CA TYR A 375 15.46 16.46 17.75
C TYR A 375 14.05 16.61 18.34
N GLY A 376 13.03 16.09 17.65
CA GLY A 376 11.63 16.16 18.07
C GLY A 376 10.89 17.42 17.60
N ASP A 377 11.53 18.26 16.79
CA ASP A 377 10.90 19.44 16.20
C ASP A 377 10.06 19.03 14.98
N ASN A 378 8.99 19.78 14.71
CA ASN A 378 8.11 19.54 13.58
C ASN A 378 8.88 19.61 12.25
N ASP A 379 8.68 18.61 11.41
CA ASP A 379 9.35 18.46 10.12
C ASP A 379 8.41 17.76 9.13
N ASP A 380 8.16 18.40 7.99
CA ASP A 380 7.24 17.96 6.94
C ASP A 380 7.95 17.42 5.69
N SER A 381 9.28 17.26 5.73
CA SER A 381 10.11 16.85 4.58
C SER A 381 9.66 15.56 3.91
N TYR A 382 9.14 14.60 4.68
CA TYR A 382 8.59 13.34 4.18
C TYR A 382 7.08 13.20 4.37
N LEU A 383 6.35 14.30 4.58
CA LEU A 383 4.92 14.23 4.87
C LEU A 383 4.12 13.57 3.73
N GLN A 384 4.42 13.91 2.48
CA GLN A 384 3.67 13.43 1.31
C GLN A 384 4.29 12.15 0.76
N ILE A 385 3.46 11.15 0.45
CA ILE A 385 3.96 9.87 -0.07
C ILE A 385 4.55 10.02 -1.48
N GLU A 386 4.02 10.93 -2.29
CA GLU A 386 4.50 11.24 -3.63
C GLU A 386 5.96 11.70 -3.64
N THR A 387 6.42 12.38 -2.58
CA THR A 387 7.83 12.77 -2.40
C THR A 387 8.74 11.55 -2.43
N LEU A 388 8.40 10.49 -1.68
CA LEU A 388 9.20 9.26 -1.62
C LEU A 388 9.14 8.49 -2.93
N PHE A 389 7.96 8.39 -3.55
CA PHE A 389 7.83 7.73 -4.86
C PHE A 389 8.60 8.46 -5.96
N LEU A 390 8.61 9.79 -5.97
CA LEU A 390 9.43 10.59 -6.88
C LEU A 390 10.92 10.38 -6.63
N LEU A 391 11.37 10.38 -5.37
CA LEU A 391 12.78 10.10 -5.02
C LEU A 391 13.20 8.70 -5.49
N ALA A 392 12.37 7.68 -5.26
CA ALA A 392 12.61 6.32 -5.72
C ALA A 392 12.70 6.24 -7.25
N PHE A 393 11.77 6.90 -7.95
CA PHE A 393 11.74 6.95 -9.41
C PHE A 393 13.00 7.63 -9.99
N VAL A 394 13.32 8.83 -9.51
CA VAL A 394 14.48 9.61 -9.96
C VAL A 394 15.79 8.86 -9.69
N SER A 395 15.91 8.23 -8.52
CA SER A 395 17.10 7.45 -8.16
C SER A 395 17.28 6.23 -9.09
N ARG A 396 16.20 5.50 -9.38
CA ARG A 396 16.23 4.37 -10.34
C ARG A 396 16.53 4.82 -11.77
N TYR A 397 15.99 5.97 -12.17
CA TYR A 397 16.26 6.56 -13.47
C TYR A 397 17.75 6.89 -13.62
N ILE A 398 18.32 7.64 -12.67
CA ILE A 398 19.75 7.99 -12.67
C ILE A 398 20.62 6.73 -12.66
N ARG A 399 20.30 5.74 -11.80
CA ARG A 399 21.00 4.44 -11.76
C ARG A 399 21.01 3.76 -13.13
N THR A 400 19.89 3.77 -13.85
CA THR A 400 19.78 3.14 -15.18
C THR A 400 20.63 3.88 -16.21
N GLN A 401 20.63 5.21 -16.19
CA GLN A 401 21.44 6.02 -17.12
C GLN A 401 22.94 5.82 -16.89
N ILE A 402 23.37 5.85 -15.62
CA ILE A 402 24.78 5.68 -15.26
C ILE A 402 25.27 4.27 -15.59
N THR A 403 24.50 3.22 -15.25
CA THR A 403 24.92 1.84 -15.52
C THR A 403 24.90 1.49 -17.01
N SER A 404 24.04 2.13 -17.81
CA SER A 404 24.02 1.91 -19.26
C SER A 404 25.20 2.58 -19.97
N LYS A 405 25.53 3.82 -19.60
CA LYS A 405 26.55 4.63 -20.30
C LYS A 405 27.97 4.49 -19.76
N PHE A 406 28.13 4.29 -18.44
CA PHE A 406 29.44 4.37 -17.78
C PHE A 406 29.96 3.05 -17.19
N ARG A 407 29.30 1.90 -17.47
CA ARG A 407 29.63 0.57 -16.88
C ARG A 407 31.10 0.14 -16.89
N ARG A 408 31.88 0.55 -17.90
CA ARG A 408 33.26 0.08 -18.13
C ARG A 408 34.21 1.22 -18.55
N MET A 409 34.02 2.40 -17.99
CA MET A 409 34.87 3.56 -18.27
C MET A 409 35.97 3.72 -17.23
N LYS A 410 37.16 4.16 -17.66
CA LYS A 410 38.24 4.61 -16.77
C LYS A 410 37.95 6.02 -16.27
N LEU A 411 38.18 6.29 -14.99
CA LEU A 411 38.01 7.64 -14.44
C LEU A 411 39.31 8.45 -14.64
N ALA A 412 39.20 9.64 -15.23
CA ALA A 412 40.31 10.57 -15.39
C ALA A 412 39.96 11.96 -14.83
N LYS A 413 40.98 12.72 -14.43
CA LYS A 413 40.82 14.12 -14.00
C LYS A 413 40.41 14.99 -15.19
N ASP A 414 39.65 16.05 -14.91
CA ASP A 414 39.33 17.04 -15.94
C ASP A 414 40.60 17.67 -16.54
N GLY A 415 40.57 17.96 -17.85
CA GLY A 415 41.73 18.47 -18.58
C GLY A 415 42.78 17.43 -18.98
N THR A 416 42.61 16.15 -18.59
CA THR A 416 43.47 15.06 -19.06
C THR A 416 43.35 14.89 -20.57
N ARG A 417 44.49 14.85 -21.27
CA ARG A 417 44.51 14.55 -22.72
C ARG A 417 44.47 13.04 -22.92
N PHE A 418 43.44 12.55 -23.60
CA PHE A 418 43.32 11.15 -24.00
C PHE A 418 42.87 11.03 -25.46
N ALA A 419 43.19 9.90 -26.09
CA ALA A 419 42.79 9.63 -27.46
C ALA A 419 41.26 9.58 -27.59
N ALA A 420 40.70 10.23 -28.62
CA ALA A 420 39.27 10.20 -28.90
C ALA A 420 38.77 8.76 -29.03
N GLY A 421 37.63 8.45 -28.40
CA GLY A 421 37.09 7.09 -28.32
C GLY A 421 37.65 6.24 -27.17
N SER A 422 38.64 6.71 -26.43
CA SER A 422 39.06 5.96 -25.23
C SER A 422 37.89 5.82 -24.25
N ALA A 423 37.71 4.62 -23.67
CA ALA A 423 36.74 4.36 -22.62
C ALA A 423 37.16 5.08 -21.32
N ILE A 424 37.03 6.41 -21.30
CA ILE A 424 37.44 7.33 -20.25
C ILE A 424 36.30 8.30 -19.99
N VAL A 425 36.02 8.54 -18.72
CA VAL A 425 35.06 9.54 -18.24
C VAL A 425 35.76 10.50 -17.28
N THR A 426 35.36 11.77 -17.28
CA THR A 426 35.83 12.79 -16.34
C THR A 426 34.66 13.37 -15.55
N PRO A 427 34.91 14.02 -14.39
CA PRO A 427 33.83 14.65 -13.61
C PRO A 427 32.96 15.61 -14.44
N ASN A 428 33.55 16.42 -15.33
CA ASN A 428 32.78 17.29 -16.22
C ASN A 428 31.87 16.54 -17.20
N VAL A 429 32.30 15.38 -17.72
CA VAL A 429 31.48 14.54 -18.61
C VAL A 429 30.28 13.99 -17.85
N VAL A 430 30.48 13.44 -16.64
CA VAL A 430 29.39 12.95 -15.80
C VAL A 430 28.45 14.09 -15.40
N ARG A 431 28.99 15.25 -15.05
CA ARG A 431 28.20 16.44 -14.72
C ARG A 431 27.32 16.87 -15.88
N ALA A 432 27.86 16.94 -17.10
CA ALA A 432 27.10 17.29 -18.30
C ALA A 432 25.97 16.28 -18.58
N GLU A 433 26.27 14.98 -18.40
CA GLU A 433 25.28 13.91 -18.53
C GLU A 433 24.15 14.04 -17.49
N LEU A 434 24.48 14.23 -16.21
CA LEU A 434 23.48 14.40 -15.15
C LEU A 434 22.57 15.62 -15.38
N ILE A 435 23.12 16.74 -15.89
CA ILE A 435 22.33 17.92 -16.25
C ILE A 435 21.40 17.60 -17.43
N ALA A 436 21.88 16.86 -18.44
CA ALA A 436 21.05 16.45 -19.57
C ALA A 436 19.89 15.55 -19.12
N GLN A 437 20.18 14.57 -18.25
CA GLN A 437 19.16 13.69 -17.68
C GLN A 437 18.15 14.43 -16.80
N TYR A 438 18.61 15.42 -16.03
CA TYR A 438 17.72 16.25 -15.23
C TYR A 438 16.78 17.09 -16.10
N ARG A 439 17.25 17.62 -17.23
CA ARG A 439 16.37 18.31 -18.19
C ARG A 439 15.31 17.39 -18.80
N THR A 440 15.65 16.13 -19.04
CA THR A 440 14.66 15.12 -19.48
C THR A 440 13.62 14.87 -18.40
N LEU A 441 14.04 14.75 -17.13
CA LEU A 441 13.11 14.60 -16.01
C LEU A 441 12.23 15.84 -15.82
N GLU A 442 12.78 17.05 -16.02
CA GLU A 442 12.04 18.31 -15.94
C GLU A 442 11.00 18.41 -17.06
N TYR A 443 11.38 18.08 -18.30
CA TYR A 443 10.46 18.04 -19.43
C TYR A 443 9.31 17.05 -19.23
N ASN A 444 9.61 15.90 -18.60
CA ASN A 444 8.61 14.88 -18.27
C ASN A 444 7.80 15.21 -16.99
N GLY A 445 8.10 16.31 -16.30
CA GLY A 445 7.32 16.78 -15.15
C GLY A 445 7.63 16.07 -13.82
N TYR A 446 8.80 15.47 -13.63
CA TYR A 446 9.17 14.83 -12.35
C TYR A 446 9.97 15.73 -11.41
N VAL A 447 10.66 16.72 -11.97
CA VAL A 447 11.54 17.67 -11.27
C VAL A 447 11.35 19.08 -11.85
N GLN A 448 11.91 20.10 -11.20
CA GLN A 448 11.80 21.50 -11.64
C GLN A 448 13.09 22.28 -11.43
N ASP A 449 13.26 23.38 -12.16
CA ASP A 449 14.39 24.30 -12.07
C ASP A 449 15.74 23.67 -12.42
N SER A 450 15.88 23.20 -13.66
CA SER A 450 17.15 22.64 -14.15
C SER A 450 18.31 23.63 -14.12
N LYS A 451 18.04 24.94 -14.07
CA LYS A 451 19.09 25.98 -13.96
C LYS A 451 19.69 25.98 -12.56
N ALA A 452 18.84 26.00 -11.53
CA ALA A 452 19.30 25.87 -10.15
C ALA A 452 20.03 24.54 -9.92
N PHE A 453 19.47 23.43 -10.42
CA PHE A 453 20.12 22.12 -10.34
C PHE A 453 21.52 22.13 -10.97
N ALA A 454 21.66 22.68 -12.18
CA ALA A 454 22.97 22.77 -12.83
C ALA A 454 23.96 23.61 -12.00
N SER A 455 23.53 24.69 -11.36
CA SER A 455 24.40 25.52 -10.51
C SER A 455 24.82 24.84 -9.21
N GLY A 456 23.92 24.06 -8.60
CA GLY A 456 24.16 23.37 -7.32
C GLY A 456 24.81 22.00 -7.45
N LEU A 457 24.78 21.37 -8.62
CA LEU A 457 25.34 20.04 -8.88
C LEU A 457 26.88 20.07 -8.77
N LYS A 458 27.41 19.28 -7.84
CA LYS A 458 28.86 19.02 -7.71
C LYS A 458 29.18 17.59 -8.07
N VAL A 459 30.25 17.41 -8.84
CA VAL A 459 30.79 16.09 -9.24
C VAL A 459 32.29 16.17 -9.08
N GLU A 460 32.87 15.33 -8.23
CA GLU A 460 34.30 15.36 -7.92
C GLU A 460 34.89 13.97 -7.71
N ILE A 461 36.19 13.83 -7.96
CA ILE A 461 36.92 12.60 -7.60
C ILE A 461 37.19 12.65 -6.11
N ASN A 462 36.87 11.56 -5.41
CA ASN A 462 37.08 11.48 -3.98
C ASN A 462 38.57 11.68 -3.63
N ALA A 463 38.84 12.53 -2.64
CA ALA A 463 40.21 12.89 -2.26
C ALA A 463 41.03 11.71 -1.72
N HIS A 464 40.38 10.71 -1.12
CA HIS A 464 41.03 9.55 -0.49
C HIS A 464 41.00 8.30 -1.37
N ASN A 465 39.95 8.14 -2.19
CA ASN A 465 39.82 7.05 -3.15
C ASN A 465 39.80 7.61 -4.59
N PRO A 466 40.93 7.61 -5.32
CA PRO A 466 41.00 8.17 -6.67
C PRO A 466 40.17 7.40 -7.71
N ASN A 467 39.65 6.22 -7.36
CA ASN A 467 38.77 5.41 -8.22
C ASN A 467 37.28 5.66 -7.93
N ARG A 468 36.93 6.60 -7.05
CA ARG A 468 35.56 6.93 -6.67
C ARG A 468 35.19 8.33 -7.14
N LEU A 469 33.98 8.43 -7.69
CA LEU A 469 33.35 9.70 -8.05
C LEU A 469 32.23 10.00 -7.05
N ASP A 470 32.26 11.19 -6.46
CA ASP A 470 31.22 11.68 -5.56
C ASP A 470 30.34 12.70 -6.28
N VAL A 471 29.03 12.61 -6.05
CA VAL A 471 28.02 13.47 -6.68
C VAL A 471 27.12 14.05 -5.59
N LEU A 472 27.03 15.37 -5.52
CA LEU A 472 26.04 16.08 -4.72
C LEU A 472 24.87 16.46 -5.63
N TRP A 473 23.77 15.72 -5.51
CA TRP A 473 22.55 15.96 -6.28
C TRP A 473 21.64 16.92 -5.51
N THR A 474 21.34 18.09 -6.09
CA THR A 474 20.57 19.19 -5.47
C THR A 474 19.31 19.49 -6.27
N GLY A 475 18.61 18.45 -6.71
CA GLY A 475 17.41 18.62 -7.53
C GLY A 475 16.19 18.99 -6.70
N THR A 476 15.33 19.81 -7.29
CA THR A 476 14.01 20.13 -6.73
C THR A 476 12.98 19.22 -7.38
N LEU A 477 12.22 18.48 -6.56
CA LEU A 477 11.12 17.64 -7.04
C LEU A 477 9.93 18.50 -7.45
N ILE A 478 9.07 17.96 -8.32
CA ILE A 478 7.79 18.60 -8.62
C ILE A 478 6.85 18.53 -7.41
N SER A 479 6.06 19.57 -7.19
CA SER A 479 5.09 19.65 -6.09
C SER A 479 3.67 19.34 -6.55
N GLN A 480 2.84 18.86 -5.63
CA GLN A 480 1.43 18.53 -5.87
C GLN A 480 0.54 19.77 -5.65
N LEU A 481 -0.33 20.07 -6.61
CA LEU A 481 -1.37 21.09 -6.43
C LEU A 481 -2.50 20.52 -5.55
N ARG A 482 -2.46 20.77 -4.24
CA ARG A 482 -3.46 20.27 -3.28
C ARG A 482 -4.47 21.32 -2.81
N VAL A 483 -4.06 22.59 -2.75
CA VAL A 483 -4.90 23.69 -2.26
C VAL A 483 -4.86 24.83 -3.26
N PHE A 484 -6.03 25.20 -3.77
CA PHE A 484 -6.22 26.40 -4.57
C PHE A 484 -7.06 27.41 -3.78
N ALA A 485 -6.42 28.45 -3.27
CA ALA A 485 -7.08 29.49 -2.47
C ALA A 485 -7.31 30.75 -3.30
N LEU A 486 -8.56 31.19 -3.44
CA LEU A 486 -8.96 32.41 -4.15
C LEU A 486 -9.65 33.39 -3.19
N LEU A 487 -9.16 34.62 -3.13
CA LEU A 487 -9.84 35.73 -2.47
C LEU A 487 -10.64 36.52 -3.50
N ASN A 488 -11.97 36.36 -3.51
CA ASN A 488 -12.85 37.10 -4.42
C ASN A 488 -13.32 38.42 -3.80
N GLN A 489 -12.71 39.53 -4.23
CA GLN A 489 -13.19 40.88 -3.92
C GLN A 489 -14.08 41.38 -5.05
N PHE A 490 -15.37 41.04 -5.00
CA PHE A 490 -16.32 41.49 -6.01
C PHE A 490 -16.80 42.93 -5.74
N ARG A 491 -17.10 43.65 -6.81
CA ARG A 491 -17.78 44.95 -6.81
C ARG A 491 -18.97 44.86 -7.75
N LEU A 492 -20.05 45.57 -7.43
CA LEU A 492 -21.26 45.64 -8.26
C LEU A 492 -21.07 46.55 -9.47
#